data_AF-A0A0N0VG96-F1
#
_entry.id   AF-A0A0N0VG96-F1
#
_cell.length_a   1.000
_cell.length_b   1.000
_cell.length_c   1.000
_cell.angle_alpha   90.00
_cell.angle_beta   90.00
_cell.angle_gamma   90.00
#
_symmetry.space_group_name_H-M   'P 1'
#
loop_
_entity.id
_entity.type
_entity.pdbx_description
1 polymer ?
#
loop_
_entity_poly.entity_id
_entity_poly.type
_entity_poly.pdbx_seq_one_letter_code
_entity_poly.pdbx_strand_id
1 'polypeptide(L)'
;MATLKDRFAAAFFFSDPEDALAAEKARNEEARAKATETRLRHSQEERDFKDKVDQLDNKIKHQREHYARQAAPMLKEFDDIAISQHYYQEVGNNVSAQESFVDQMVQREVQQFGYMSKKLVSVGLNFEALRQKMRSGEPFAQELKSALDDAESEDLIVMSAPLQHFAERGVPKPTLVRAAAFDLARSIEETGKAPVQQPVRSWLDMLKFRTAFSPSTVDQNEVRARRAATQFTRYVEQNQYAAALSLAEEAAKWTRNEKDASFEYFDNSYQSFLQAAVPAITSEVFLAYASASLNASRYACVEHMLKEQ
;
A
#
# COMPACT_ATOMS: atom_id res chain seq x y z
N MET A 1 67.29 -77.57 -54.51
CA MET A 1 68.06 -76.89 -55.58
C MET A 1 69.08 -77.89 -56.12
N ALA A 2 68.92 -78.34 -57.37
CA ALA A 2 69.95 -79.13 -58.07
C ALA A 2 70.99 -78.18 -58.65
N THR A 3 72.28 -78.51 -58.51
CA THR A 3 73.38 -77.62 -58.88
C THR A 3 73.66 -77.67 -60.38
N LEU A 4 74.26 -76.62 -60.95
CA LEU A 4 74.65 -76.57 -62.37
C LEU A 4 75.55 -77.75 -62.78
N LYS A 5 76.32 -78.33 -61.85
CA LYS A 5 77.14 -79.52 -62.08
C LYS A 5 76.31 -80.79 -62.33
N ASP A 6 75.20 -80.97 -61.63
CA ASP A 6 74.30 -82.12 -61.82
C ASP A 6 73.53 -82.06 -63.15
N ARG A 7 73.36 -80.85 -63.71
CA ARG A 7 72.71 -80.63 -65.02
C ARG A 7 73.58 -81.03 -66.20
N PHE A 8 74.90 -80.87 -66.10
CA PHE A 8 75.84 -81.33 -67.13
C PHE A 8 76.06 -82.85 -67.07
N ALA A 9 76.06 -83.45 -65.87
CA ALA A 9 76.24 -84.90 -65.73
C ALA A 9 75.07 -85.71 -66.34
N ALA A 10 73.84 -85.19 -66.29
CA ALA A 10 72.68 -85.85 -66.89
C ALA A 10 72.65 -85.79 -68.44
N ALA A 11 73.42 -84.90 -69.07
CA ALA A 11 73.47 -84.79 -70.55
C ALA A 11 74.43 -85.81 -71.20
N PHE A 12 75.30 -86.47 -70.43
CA PHE A 12 76.30 -87.43 -70.93
C PHE A 12 75.92 -88.92 -70.74
N PHE A 13 74.74 -89.24 -70.20
CA PHE A 13 74.25 -90.61 -69.96
C PHE A 13 72.97 -90.98 -70.73
N PHE A 14 72.69 -90.31 -71.86
CA PHE A 14 71.63 -90.73 -72.79
C PHE A 14 72.26 -91.16 -74.11
N SER A 15 71.94 -92.38 -74.56
CA SER A 15 72.42 -92.96 -75.82
C SER A 15 71.57 -92.57 -77.04
N ASP A 16 70.57 -91.70 -76.88
CA ASP A 16 69.75 -91.15 -77.97
C ASP A 16 69.33 -89.68 -77.70
N PRO A 17 69.47 -88.75 -78.66
CA PRO A 17 69.17 -87.32 -78.47
C PRO A 17 67.67 -87.02 -78.35
N GLU A 18 66.78 -87.91 -78.80
CA GLU A 18 65.33 -87.73 -78.71
C GLU A 18 64.79 -87.94 -77.27
N ASP A 19 65.38 -88.87 -76.51
CA ASP A 19 64.97 -89.16 -75.12
C ASP A 19 65.37 -88.04 -74.15
N ALA A 20 66.52 -87.41 -74.36
CA ALA A 20 66.95 -86.26 -73.56
C ALA A 20 66.03 -85.04 -73.77
N LEU A 21 65.53 -84.84 -74.99
CA LEU A 21 64.62 -83.76 -75.35
C LEU A 21 63.20 -84.01 -74.81
N ALA A 22 62.75 -85.27 -74.78
CA ALA A 22 61.49 -85.67 -74.15
C ALA A 22 61.52 -85.48 -72.63
N ALA A 23 62.62 -85.83 -71.95
CA ALA A 23 62.79 -85.61 -70.52
C ALA A 23 62.87 -84.12 -70.14
N GLU A 24 63.48 -83.28 -70.99
CA GLU A 24 63.55 -81.84 -70.79
C GLU A 24 62.20 -81.16 -71.04
N LYS A 25 61.45 -81.60 -72.07
CA LYS A 25 60.05 -81.18 -72.30
C LYS A 25 59.14 -81.52 -71.14
N ALA A 26 59.19 -82.75 -70.62
CA ALA A 26 58.40 -83.16 -69.47
C ALA A 26 58.73 -82.32 -68.21
N ARG A 27 60.01 -82.03 -67.96
CA ARG A 27 60.43 -81.14 -66.86
C ARG A 27 60.00 -79.68 -67.06
N ASN A 28 59.98 -79.20 -68.30
CA ASN A 28 59.55 -77.85 -68.64
C ASN A 28 58.02 -77.72 -68.52
N GLU A 29 57.27 -78.75 -68.88
CA GLU A 29 55.83 -78.86 -68.65
C GLU A 29 55.51 -78.92 -67.15
N GLU A 30 56.24 -79.70 -66.36
CA GLU A 30 56.11 -79.70 -64.89
C GLU A 30 56.47 -78.34 -64.26
N ALA A 31 57.51 -77.67 -64.75
CA ALA A 31 57.90 -76.34 -64.29
C ALA A 31 56.85 -75.28 -64.66
N ARG A 32 56.25 -75.38 -65.85
CA ARG A 32 55.14 -74.52 -66.28
C ARG A 32 53.90 -74.75 -65.43
N ALA A 33 53.54 -76.01 -65.15
CA ALA A 33 52.41 -76.35 -64.28
C ALA A 33 52.60 -75.77 -62.87
N LYS A 34 53.79 -75.93 -62.27
CA LYS A 34 54.13 -75.33 -60.96
C LYS A 34 54.15 -73.80 -61.00
N ALA A 35 54.62 -73.19 -62.09
CA ALA A 35 54.60 -71.74 -62.26
C ALA A 35 53.17 -71.19 -62.41
N THR A 36 52.26 -71.93 -63.07
CA THR A 36 50.84 -71.54 -63.13
C THR A 36 50.14 -71.72 -61.80
N GLU A 37 50.44 -72.79 -61.06
CA GLU A 37 49.86 -73.02 -59.73
C GLU A 37 50.30 -71.94 -58.73
N THR A 38 51.59 -71.59 -58.71
CA THR A 38 52.12 -70.52 -57.85
C THR A 38 51.55 -69.15 -58.20
N ARG A 39 51.36 -68.84 -59.48
CA ARG A 39 50.67 -67.61 -59.92
C ARG A 39 49.21 -67.57 -59.50
N LEU A 40 48.50 -68.70 -59.60
CA LEU A 40 47.11 -68.79 -59.15
C LEU A 40 47.01 -68.61 -57.64
N ARG A 41 47.90 -69.25 -56.85
CA ARG A 41 47.97 -69.07 -55.40
C ARG A 41 48.28 -67.62 -55.02
N HIS A 42 49.28 -67.00 -55.66
CA HIS A 42 49.60 -65.59 -55.42
C HIS A 42 48.44 -64.66 -55.78
N SER A 43 47.75 -64.92 -56.90
CA SER A 43 46.59 -64.12 -57.30
C SER A 43 45.41 -64.28 -56.32
N GLN A 44 45.24 -65.47 -55.74
CA GLN A 44 44.25 -65.70 -54.69
C GLN A 44 44.66 -64.97 -53.39
N GLU A 45 45.92 -65.06 -52.98
CA GLU A 45 46.44 -64.38 -51.79
C GLU A 45 46.35 -62.85 -51.91
N GLU A 46 46.61 -62.27 -53.09
CA GLU A 46 46.44 -60.83 -53.33
C GLU A 46 44.98 -60.39 -53.25
N ARG A 47 44.04 -61.20 -53.76
CA ARG A 47 42.60 -60.92 -53.65
C ARG A 47 42.15 -61.00 -52.19
N ASP A 48 42.53 -62.05 -51.49
CA ASP A 48 42.21 -62.24 -50.07
C ASP A 48 42.82 -61.12 -49.21
N PHE A 49 44.02 -60.65 -49.54
CA PHE A 49 44.64 -59.52 -48.87
C PHE A 49 43.88 -58.22 -49.15
N LYS A 50 43.52 -57.95 -50.40
CA LYS A 50 42.76 -56.76 -50.78
C LYS A 50 41.39 -56.73 -50.11
N ASP A 51 40.69 -57.86 -50.09
CA ASP A 51 39.39 -57.98 -49.42
C ASP A 51 39.51 -57.75 -47.90
N LYS A 52 40.60 -58.21 -47.27
CA LYS A 52 40.87 -57.92 -45.85
C LYS A 52 41.15 -56.44 -45.60
N VAL A 53 41.89 -55.77 -46.48
CA VAL A 53 42.17 -54.33 -46.37
C VAL A 53 40.88 -53.54 -46.51
N ASP A 54 40.05 -53.85 -47.51
CA ASP A 54 38.76 -53.17 -47.71
C ASP A 54 37.80 -53.39 -46.52
N GLN A 55 37.81 -54.58 -45.92
CA GLN A 55 37.06 -54.85 -44.68
C GLN A 55 37.57 -54.04 -43.49
N LEU A 56 38.89 -53.86 -43.35
CA LEU A 56 39.48 -53.06 -42.29
C LEU A 56 39.18 -51.57 -42.47
N ASP A 57 39.28 -51.06 -43.69
CA ASP A 57 38.96 -49.66 -43.99
C ASP A 57 37.49 -49.35 -43.73
N ASN A 58 36.58 -50.25 -44.11
CA ASN A 58 35.16 -50.10 -43.80
C ASN A 58 34.90 -50.13 -42.29
N LYS A 59 35.60 -50.97 -41.53
CA LYS A 59 35.52 -50.99 -40.06
C LYS A 59 36.04 -49.69 -39.45
N ILE A 60 37.18 -49.17 -39.91
CA ILE A 60 37.74 -47.90 -39.45
C ILE A 60 36.78 -46.75 -39.75
N LYS A 61 36.21 -46.72 -40.96
CA LYS A 61 35.25 -45.68 -41.35
C LYS A 61 34.00 -45.72 -40.48
N HIS A 62 33.41 -46.90 -40.25
CA HIS A 62 32.27 -47.04 -39.35
C HIS A 62 32.59 -46.66 -37.91
N GLN A 63 33.77 -47.04 -37.39
CA GLN A 63 34.18 -46.62 -36.05
C GLN A 63 34.35 -45.10 -35.96
N ARG A 64 34.95 -44.45 -36.96
CA ARG A 64 35.06 -42.98 -37.01
C ARG A 64 33.71 -42.30 -37.05
N GLU A 65 32.78 -42.78 -37.86
CA GLU A 65 31.41 -42.24 -37.93
C GLU A 65 30.67 -42.44 -36.61
N HIS A 66 30.84 -43.60 -35.98
CA HIS A 66 30.27 -43.88 -34.66
C HIS A 66 30.82 -42.95 -33.59
N TYR A 67 32.14 -42.77 -33.51
CA TYR A 67 32.77 -41.83 -32.57
C TYR A 67 32.36 -40.39 -32.86
N ALA A 68 32.25 -39.98 -34.12
CA ALA A 68 31.79 -38.64 -34.47
C ALA A 68 30.34 -38.40 -34.02
N ARG A 69 29.45 -39.39 -34.19
CA ARG A 69 28.06 -39.32 -33.70
C ARG A 69 27.97 -39.29 -32.18
N GLN A 70 28.86 -39.99 -31.48
CA GLN A 70 28.91 -39.97 -30.01
C GLN A 70 29.54 -38.69 -29.45
N ALA A 71 30.55 -38.14 -30.12
CA ALA A 71 31.23 -36.92 -29.69
C ALA A 71 30.44 -35.64 -30.01
N ALA A 72 29.64 -35.63 -31.08
CA ALA A 72 28.82 -34.47 -31.47
C ALA A 72 27.89 -33.93 -30.36
N PRO A 73 27.13 -34.74 -29.61
CA PRO A 73 26.34 -34.24 -28.48
C PRO A 73 27.22 -33.79 -27.31
N MET A 74 28.32 -34.49 -27.00
CA MET A 74 29.25 -34.10 -25.94
C MET A 74 29.91 -32.75 -26.22
N LEU A 75 30.32 -32.49 -27.47
CA LEU A 75 30.90 -31.21 -27.87
C LEU A 75 29.90 -30.05 -27.84
N LYS A 76 28.59 -30.32 -27.97
CA LYS A 76 27.53 -29.31 -27.80
C LYS A 76 27.31 -28.94 -26.33
N GLU A 77 27.53 -29.87 -25.41
CA GLU A 77 27.46 -29.60 -23.97
C GLU A 77 28.65 -28.74 -23.48
N PHE A 78 29.79 -28.78 -24.19
CA PHE A 78 31.00 -27.97 -23.91
C PHE A 78 31.10 -26.70 -24.76
N ASP A 79 30.03 -26.28 -25.44
CA ASP A 79 30.02 -25.00 -26.15
C ASP A 79 29.78 -23.86 -25.14
N ASP A 80 30.80 -23.59 -24.33
CA ASP A 80 30.81 -22.60 -23.23
C ASP A 80 30.41 -21.20 -23.72
N ILE A 81 30.60 -20.91 -25.00
CA ILE A 81 30.20 -19.65 -25.65
C ILE A 81 28.67 -19.59 -25.78
N ALA A 82 28.01 -20.67 -26.17
CA ALA A 82 26.55 -20.72 -26.27
C ALA A 82 25.90 -20.65 -24.88
N ILE A 83 26.46 -21.34 -23.89
CA ILE A 83 25.98 -21.32 -22.50
C ILE A 83 26.15 -19.93 -21.87
N SER A 84 27.33 -19.31 -22.03
CA SER A 84 27.55 -17.95 -21.53
C SER A 84 26.65 -16.92 -22.23
N GLN A 85 26.41 -17.03 -23.53
CA GLN A 85 25.47 -16.18 -24.25
C GLN A 85 24.05 -16.30 -23.69
N HIS A 86 23.59 -17.52 -23.38
CA HIS A 86 22.29 -17.74 -22.74
C HIS A 86 22.22 -17.08 -21.35
N TYR A 87 23.24 -17.28 -20.50
CA TYR A 87 23.28 -16.62 -19.19
C TYR A 87 23.32 -15.09 -19.30
N TYR A 88 24.06 -14.52 -20.24
CA TYR A 88 24.05 -13.08 -20.47
C TYR A 88 22.69 -12.58 -20.93
N GLN A 89 21.98 -13.34 -21.76
CA GLN A 89 20.61 -13.02 -22.17
C GLN A 89 19.63 -13.12 -20.99
N GLU A 90 19.73 -14.15 -20.14
CA GLU A 90 18.90 -14.28 -18.94
C GLU A 90 19.15 -13.16 -17.93
N VAL A 91 20.42 -12.83 -17.67
CA VAL A 91 20.79 -11.70 -16.80
C VAL A 91 20.30 -10.39 -17.40
N GLY A 92 20.48 -10.18 -18.71
CA GLY A 92 19.98 -9.00 -19.41
C GLY A 92 18.46 -8.86 -19.31
N ASN A 93 17.74 -9.95 -19.57
CA ASN A 93 16.28 -9.99 -19.45
C ASN A 93 15.81 -9.75 -18.02
N ASN A 94 16.48 -10.31 -17.01
CA ASN A 94 16.17 -10.09 -15.60
C ASN A 94 16.42 -8.64 -15.19
N VAL A 95 17.54 -8.04 -15.61
CA VAL A 95 17.85 -6.63 -15.33
C VAL A 95 16.83 -5.71 -16.00
N SER A 96 16.51 -5.93 -17.28
CA SER A 96 15.47 -5.14 -17.97
C SER A 96 14.08 -5.33 -17.35
N ALA A 97 13.74 -6.55 -16.91
CA ALA A 97 12.49 -6.80 -16.19
C ALA A 97 12.46 -6.05 -14.84
N GLN A 98 13.55 -6.09 -14.07
CA GLN A 98 13.68 -5.33 -12.82
C GLN A 98 13.60 -3.83 -13.04
N GLU A 99 14.28 -3.29 -14.06
CA GLU A 99 14.22 -1.88 -14.43
C GLU A 99 12.78 -1.46 -14.75
N SER A 100 12.10 -2.23 -15.60
CA SER A 100 10.70 -1.96 -15.95
C SER A 100 9.75 -2.04 -14.75
N PHE A 101 10.03 -2.93 -13.79
CA PHE A 101 9.27 -3.05 -12.55
C PHE A 101 9.48 -1.84 -11.64
N VAL A 102 10.73 -1.41 -11.47
CA VAL A 102 11.08 -0.21 -10.71
C VAL A 102 10.43 1.02 -11.33
N ASP A 103 10.50 1.20 -12.65
CA ASP A 103 9.84 2.31 -13.35
C ASP A 103 8.32 2.31 -13.14
N GLN A 104 7.68 1.13 -13.19
CA GLN A 104 6.25 1.01 -12.89
C GLN A 104 5.93 1.36 -11.43
N MET A 105 6.79 0.97 -10.49
CA MET A 105 6.63 1.36 -9.08
C MET A 105 6.74 2.86 -8.90
N VAL A 106 7.79 3.48 -9.45
CA VAL A 106 8.00 4.94 -9.38
C VAL A 106 6.84 5.70 -10.03
N GLN A 107 6.35 5.26 -11.19
CA GLN A 107 5.20 5.90 -11.82
C GLN A 107 3.92 5.78 -10.99
N ARG A 108 3.68 4.63 -10.35
CA ARG A 108 2.53 4.45 -9.44
C ARG A 108 2.65 5.36 -8.23
N GLU A 109 3.83 5.46 -7.63
CA GLU A 109 4.12 6.35 -6.50
C GLU A 109 3.83 7.81 -6.88
N VAL A 110 4.41 8.29 -7.98
CA VAL A 110 4.24 9.67 -8.46
C VAL A 110 2.76 9.99 -8.74
N GLN A 111 2.03 9.05 -9.33
CA GLN A 111 0.58 9.21 -9.57
C GLN A 111 -0.22 9.26 -8.27
N GLN A 112 0.08 8.36 -7.32
CA GLN A 112 -0.58 8.31 -6.01
C GLN A 112 -0.31 9.59 -5.21
N PHE A 113 0.93 10.10 -5.19
CA PHE A 113 1.26 11.37 -4.55
C PHE A 113 0.58 12.55 -5.23
N GLY A 114 0.60 12.60 -6.57
CA GLY A 114 -0.07 13.64 -7.33
C GLY A 114 -1.57 13.69 -7.02
N TYR A 115 -2.21 12.53 -6.86
CA TYR A 115 -3.61 12.42 -6.46
C TYR A 115 -3.83 12.85 -5.00
N MET A 116 -3.02 12.33 -4.06
CA MET A 116 -3.19 12.60 -2.63
C MET A 116 -2.93 14.07 -2.28
N SER A 117 -1.92 14.68 -2.91
CA SER A 117 -1.62 16.11 -2.77
C SER A 117 -2.78 16.98 -3.27
N LYS A 118 -3.34 16.67 -4.44
CA LYS A 118 -4.52 17.38 -4.96
C LYS A 118 -5.73 17.24 -4.02
N LYS A 119 -5.95 16.05 -3.46
CA LYS A 119 -7.04 15.80 -2.49
C LYS A 119 -6.85 16.65 -1.23
N LEU A 120 -5.65 16.66 -0.64
CA LEU A 120 -5.34 17.47 0.54
C LEU A 120 -5.50 18.98 0.31
N VAL A 121 -5.18 19.45 -0.90
CA VAL A 121 -5.41 20.85 -1.30
C VAL A 121 -6.91 21.13 -1.41
N SER A 122 -7.67 20.26 -2.09
CA SER A 122 -9.14 20.41 -2.22
C SER A 122 -9.83 20.46 -0.87
N VAL A 123 -9.55 19.48 -0.01
CA VAL A 123 -10.09 19.41 1.37
C VAL A 123 -9.70 20.67 2.15
N GLY A 124 -8.46 21.13 2.03
CA GLY A 124 -7.99 22.34 2.70
C GLY A 124 -8.72 23.61 2.26
N LEU A 125 -8.99 23.75 0.95
CA LEU A 125 -9.73 24.89 0.40
C LEU A 125 -11.19 24.88 0.85
N ASN A 126 -11.87 23.74 0.78
CA ASN A 126 -13.26 23.60 1.21
C ASN A 126 -13.41 23.81 2.71
N PHE A 127 -12.44 23.33 3.50
CA PHE A 127 -12.38 23.59 4.94
C PHE A 127 -12.21 25.09 5.26
N GLU A 128 -11.32 25.80 4.57
CA GLU A 128 -11.16 27.25 4.79
C GLU A 128 -12.39 28.04 4.34
N ALA A 129 -13.04 27.66 3.24
CA ALA A 129 -14.31 28.27 2.82
C ALA A 129 -15.40 28.09 3.89
N LEU A 130 -15.55 26.87 4.42
CA LEU A 130 -16.47 26.57 5.53
C LEU A 130 -16.15 27.40 6.78
N ARG A 131 -14.87 27.45 7.16
CA ARG A 131 -14.40 28.22 8.32
C ARG A 131 -14.70 29.70 8.18
N GLN A 132 -14.53 30.26 6.99
CA GLN A 132 -14.84 31.66 6.72
C GLN A 132 -16.34 31.95 6.88
N LYS A 133 -17.20 31.11 6.31
CA LYS A 133 -18.67 31.24 6.42
C LYS A 133 -19.17 31.12 7.85
N MET A 134 -18.66 30.14 8.59
CA MET A 134 -18.99 29.98 10.01
C MET A 134 -18.59 31.20 10.84
N ARG A 135 -17.42 31.81 10.56
CA ARG A 135 -16.94 33.01 11.26
C ARG A 135 -17.72 34.28 10.91
N SER A 136 -18.16 34.42 9.67
CA SER A 136 -18.99 35.56 9.27
C SER A 136 -20.44 35.46 9.78
N GLY A 137 -20.86 34.27 10.22
CA GLY A 137 -22.23 33.98 10.63
C GLY A 137 -23.17 33.86 9.45
N GLU A 138 -22.64 33.55 8.26
CA GLU A 138 -23.43 33.30 7.06
C GLU A 138 -23.91 31.85 6.99
N PRO A 139 -24.98 31.56 6.21
CA PRO A 139 -25.35 30.19 5.86
C PRO A 139 -24.16 29.46 5.23
N PHE A 140 -23.94 28.21 5.64
CA PHE A 140 -22.76 27.42 5.29
C PHE A 140 -23.11 25.98 4.85
N ALA A 141 -24.38 25.71 4.54
CA ALA A 141 -24.85 24.36 4.21
C ALA A 141 -24.13 23.75 2.99
N GLN A 142 -23.84 24.56 1.97
CA GLN A 142 -23.15 24.10 0.77
C GLN A 142 -21.68 23.79 1.07
N GLU A 143 -21.01 24.68 1.79
CA GLU A 143 -19.62 24.54 2.19
C GLU A 143 -19.43 23.35 3.13
N LEU A 144 -20.35 23.14 4.08
CA LEU A 144 -20.32 21.97 4.97
C LEU A 144 -20.44 20.68 4.16
N LYS A 145 -21.38 20.62 3.22
CA LYS A 145 -21.55 19.45 2.36
C LYS A 145 -20.28 19.20 1.54
N SER A 146 -19.73 20.23 0.89
CA SER A 146 -18.50 20.09 0.09
C SER A 146 -17.30 19.62 0.92
N ALA A 147 -17.16 20.12 2.16
CA ALA A 147 -16.07 19.71 3.04
C ALA A 147 -16.22 18.25 3.51
N LEU A 148 -17.45 17.78 3.74
CA LEU A 148 -17.73 16.39 4.14
C LEU A 148 -17.56 15.43 2.96
N ASP A 149 -18.09 15.79 1.79
CA ASP A 149 -17.99 15.00 0.56
C ASP A 149 -16.51 14.81 0.16
N ASP A 150 -15.68 15.86 0.27
CA ASP A 150 -14.24 15.78 -0.03
C ASP A 150 -13.43 15.03 1.04
N ALA A 151 -13.82 15.15 2.32
CA ALA A 151 -13.11 14.53 3.42
C ALA A 151 -13.36 13.01 3.53
N GLU A 152 -14.51 12.52 3.04
CA GLU A 152 -14.91 11.11 3.04
C GLU A 152 -14.72 10.43 4.43
N SER A 153 -14.90 11.19 5.51
CA SER A 153 -14.63 10.75 6.89
C SER A 153 -15.92 10.56 7.67
N GLU A 154 -16.15 9.34 8.17
CA GLU A 154 -17.32 9.00 8.99
C GLU A 154 -17.36 9.81 10.30
N ASP A 155 -16.22 10.01 10.96
CA ASP A 155 -16.13 10.79 12.20
C ASP A 155 -16.58 12.24 11.99
N LEU A 156 -16.16 12.86 10.89
CA LEU A 156 -16.58 14.22 10.55
C LEU A 156 -18.07 14.29 10.23
N ILE A 157 -18.64 13.26 9.59
CA ILE A 157 -20.08 13.18 9.32
C ILE A 157 -20.85 13.15 10.64
N VAL A 158 -20.44 12.31 11.60
CA VAL A 158 -21.09 12.22 12.92
C VAL A 158 -20.98 13.54 13.68
N MET A 159 -19.78 14.15 13.72
CA MET A 159 -19.58 15.44 14.39
C MET A 159 -20.34 16.60 13.72
N SER A 160 -20.64 16.49 12.43
CA SER A 160 -21.37 17.54 11.69
C SER A 160 -22.89 17.51 11.91
N ALA A 161 -23.46 16.41 12.41
CA ALA A 161 -24.90 16.27 12.62
C ALA A 161 -25.56 17.46 13.38
N PRO A 162 -25.02 17.94 14.52
CA PRO A 162 -25.56 19.14 15.16
C PRO A 162 -25.45 20.41 14.30
N LEU A 163 -24.41 20.52 13.46
CA LEU A 163 -24.20 21.68 12.58
C LEU A 163 -25.28 21.81 11.51
N GLN A 164 -25.78 20.68 11.01
CA GLN A 164 -26.81 20.66 9.96
C GLN A 164 -28.08 21.39 10.39
N HIS A 165 -28.41 21.37 11.67
CA HIS A 165 -29.61 22.01 12.22
C HIS A 165 -29.58 23.55 12.12
N PHE A 166 -28.39 24.13 11.95
CA PHE A 166 -28.19 25.58 11.86
C PHE A 166 -27.45 26.02 10.59
N ALA A 167 -27.10 25.09 9.71
CA ALA A 167 -26.34 25.36 8.49
C ALA A 167 -27.02 26.36 7.54
N GLU A 168 -28.35 26.40 7.52
CA GLU A 168 -29.14 27.35 6.71
C GLU A 168 -29.22 28.75 7.33
N ARG A 169 -29.09 28.87 8.66
CA ARG A 169 -29.23 30.14 9.40
C ARG A 169 -27.89 30.79 9.71
N GLY A 170 -26.81 30.00 9.73
CA GLY A 170 -25.48 30.44 10.11
C GLY A 170 -25.24 30.36 11.62
N VAL A 171 -23.98 30.49 12.01
CA VAL A 171 -23.58 30.51 13.42
C VAL A 171 -23.92 31.89 14.01
N PRO A 172 -24.60 31.96 15.17
CA PRO A 172 -24.88 33.21 15.84
C PRO A 172 -23.61 33.99 16.13
N LYS A 173 -23.63 35.31 15.87
CA LYS A 173 -22.50 36.19 16.17
C LYS A 173 -22.25 36.23 17.68
N PRO A 174 -20.99 36.38 18.13
CA PRO A 174 -20.65 36.49 19.55
C PRO A 174 -21.44 37.57 20.30
N THR A 175 -21.84 38.65 19.61
CA THR A 175 -22.67 39.72 20.18
C THR A 175 -24.06 39.24 20.58
N LEU A 176 -24.68 38.33 19.81
CA LEU A 176 -25.98 37.75 20.14
C LEU A 176 -25.86 36.79 21.34
N VAL A 177 -24.79 36.01 21.40
CA VAL A 177 -24.51 35.14 22.54
C VAL A 177 -24.34 35.96 23.82
N ARG A 178 -23.62 37.09 23.75
CA ARG A 178 -23.46 38.01 24.88
C ARG A 178 -24.77 38.67 25.31
N ALA A 179 -25.63 39.03 24.36
CA ALA A 179 -26.94 39.60 24.68
C ALA A 179 -27.82 38.58 25.44
N ALA A 180 -27.94 37.36 24.93
CA ALA A 180 -28.68 36.29 25.60
C ALA A 180 -28.07 35.91 26.96
N ALA A 181 -26.73 35.95 27.05
CA ALA A 181 -26.03 35.75 28.31
C ALA A 181 -26.33 36.85 29.34
N PHE A 182 -26.47 38.11 28.92
CA PHE A 182 -26.80 39.20 29.85
C PHE A 182 -28.17 39.00 30.49
N ASP A 183 -29.17 38.61 29.70
CA ASP A 183 -30.52 38.30 30.19
C ASP A 183 -30.50 37.09 31.15
N LEU A 184 -29.73 36.05 30.81
CA LEU A 184 -29.54 34.91 31.70
C LEU A 184 -28.81 35.28 33.00
N ALA A 185 -27.75 36.07 32.95
CA ALA A 185 -27.02 36.53 34.13
C ALA A 185 -27.94 37.33 35.07
N ARG A 186 -28.77 38.21 34.50
CA ARG A 186 -29.76 38.97 35.26
C ARG A 186 -30.81 38.06 35.90
N SER A 187 -31.34 37.08 35.16
CA SER A 187 -32.30 36.13 35.74
C SER A 187 -31.66 35.27 36.85
N ILE A 188 -30.38 34.88 36.73
CA ILE A 188 -29.63 34.22 37.82
C ILE A 188 -29.53 35.11 39.06
N GLU A 189 -29.30 36.42 38.90
CA GLU A 189 -29.29 37.34 40.05
C GLU A 189 -30.69 37.53 40.67
N GLU A 190 -31.72 37.56 39.84
CA GLU A 190 -33.10 37.75 40.28
C GLU A 190 -33.65 36.54 41.03
N THR A 191 -33.22 35.31 40.71
CA THR A 191 -33.60 34.11 41.46
C THR A 191 -32.95 34.03 42.84
N GLY A 192 -31.82 34.72 43.05
CA GLY A 192 -31.22 34.83 44.39
C GLY A 192 -31.93 35.80 45.33
N LYS A 193 -32.83 36.64 44.82
CA LYS A 193 -33.55 37.65 45.62
C LYS A 193 -34.76 37.01 46.30
N ALA A 194 -35.05 37.43 47.53
CA ALA A 194 -36.25 36.99 48.22
C ALA A 194 -37.52 37.35 47.41
N PRO A 195 -38.51 36.45 47.31
CA PRO A 195 -39.79 36.77 46.70
C PRO A 195 -40.45 37.94 47.45
N VAL A 196 -41.15 38.80 46.70
CA VAL A 196 -41.87 39.96 47.26
C VAL A 196 -42.87 39.45 48.29
N GLN A 197 -42.65 39.80 49.56
CA GLN A 197 -43.52 39.37 50.66
C GLN A 197 -44.94 39.88 50.41
N GLN A 198 -45.90 38.96 50.33
CA GLN A 198 -47.30 39.34 50.36
C GLN A 198 -47.63 39.93 51.75
N PRO A 199 -48.41 41.02 51.84
CA PRO A 199 -48.78 41.59 53.13
C PRO A 199 -49.44 40.53 54.00
N VAL A 200 -49.07 40.48 55.28
CA VAL A 200 -49.62 39.50 56.25
C VAL A 200 -51.12 39.72 56.36
N ARG A 201 -51.93 38.75 55.87
CA ARG A 201 -53.40 38.86 55.88
C ARG A 201 -54.04 38.19 57.11
N SER A 202 -53.29 37.38 57.86
CA SER A 202 -53.81 36.61 59.01
C SER A 202 -52.75 36.37 60.09
N TRP A 203 -53.19 36.23 61.34
CA TRP A 203 -52.33 35.86 62.49
C TRP A 203 -51.63 34.50 62.32
N LEU A 204 -52.26 33.58 61.57
CA LEU A 204 -51.68 32.28 61.19
C LEU A 204 -50.51 32.42 60.19
N ASP A 205 -50.55 33.41 59.31
CA ASP A 205 -49.43 33.68 58.39
C ASP A 205 -48.22 34.20 59.16
N MET A 206 -48.45 35.00 60.21
CA MET A 206 -47.40 35.53 61.09
C MET A 206 -46.56 34.43 61.76
N LEU A 207 -47.16 33.27 62.06
CA LEU A 207 -46.47 32.11 62.62
C LEU A 207 -45.68 31.33 61.55
N LYS A 208 -46.17 31.28 60.30
CA LYS A 208 -45.44 30.69 59.16
C LYS A 208 -44.20 31.50 58.78
N PHE A 209 -44.25 32.82 58.89
CA PHE A 209 -43.11 33.71 58.63
C PHE A 209 -41.92 33.46 59.57
N ARG A 210 -42.16 33.01 60.81
CA ARG A 210 -41.09 32.71 61.78
C ARG A 210 -40.37 31.39 61.51
N THR A 211 -40.95 30.49 60.72
CA THR A 211 -40.39 29.14 60.48
C THR A 211 -39.94 28.91 59.03
N ALA A 212 -40.45 29.68 58.06
CA ALA A 212 -40.21 29.42 56.64
C ALA A 212 -39.01 30.16 56.04
N PHE A 213 -38.54 31.27 56.63
CA PHE A 213 -37.45 32.08 56.06
C PHE A 213 -36.47 32.52 57.16
N SER A 214 -35.24 31.98 57.12
CA SER A 214 -34.13 32.56 57.89
C SER A 214 -33.52 33.71 57.07
N PRO A 215 -33.36 34.91 57.64
CA PRO A 215 -32.67 36.02 56.96
C PRO A 215 -31.27 35.62 56.47
N SER A 216 -30.58 34.78 57.25
CA SER A 216 -29.25 34.29 56.89
C SER A 216 -29.21 33.38 55.66
N THR A 217 -30.28 32.60 55.41
CA THR A 217 -30.34 31.72 54.22
C THR A 217 -30.66 32.52 52.96
N VAL A 218 -31.46 33.58 53.09
CA VAL A 218 -31.75 34.51 51.99
C VAL A 218 -30.48 35.26 51.57
N ASP A 219 -29.74 35.82 52.53
CA ASP A 219 -28.48 36.52 52.24
C ASP A 219 -27.44 35.58 51.61
N GLN A 220 -27.37 34.32 52.07
CA GLN A 220 -26.48 33.32 51.50
C GLN A 220 -26.86 32.94 50.05
N ASN A 221 -28.16 32.82 49.76
CA ASN A 221 -28.65 32.53 48.42
C ASN A 221 -28.40 33.71 47.47
N GLU A 222 -28.62 34.95 47.93
CA GLU A 222 -28.33 36.15 47.14
C GLU A 222 -26.83 36.27 46.82
N VAL A 223 -25.96 36.05 47.81
CA VAL A 223 -24.50 36.05 47.60
C VAL A 223 -24.08 34.95 46.64
N ARG A 224 -24.68 33.75 46.75
CA ARG A 224 -24.41 32.63 45.83
C ARG A 224 -24.82 32.97 44.40
N ALA A 225 -26.03 33.53 44.21
CA ALA A 225 -26.56 33.91 42.91
C ALA A 225 -25.70 35.00 42.24
N ARG A 226 -25.33 36.06 42.97
CA ARG A 226 -24.42 37.11 42.47
C ARG A 226 -23.06 36.56 42.08
N ARG A 227 -22.49 35.64 42.87
CA ARG A 227 -21.22 34.97 42.53
C ARG A 227 -21.35 34.13 41.27
N ALA A 228 -22.44 33.38 41.11
CA ALA A 228 -22.69 32.58 39.92
C ALA A 228 -22.85 33.48 38.68
N ALA A 229 -23.63 34.55 38.77
CA ALA A 229 -23.84 35.50 37.68
C ALA A 229 -22.54 36.19 37.25
N THR A 230 -21.73 36.67 38.20
CA THR A 230 -20.43 37.30 37.90
C THR A 230 -19.41 36.33 37.29
N GLN A 231 -19.41 35.06 37.74
CA GLN A 231 -18.55 34.05 37.15
C GLN A 231 -19.03 33.66 35.74
N PHE A 232 -20.35 33.57 35.54
CA PHE A 232 -20.96 33.30 34.25
C PHE A 232 -20.65 34.40 33.23
N THR A 233 -20.82 35.67 33.58
CA THR A 233 -20.49 36.79 32.68
C THR A 233 -19.01 36.79 32.30
N ARG A 234 -18.12 36.50 33.26
CA ARG A 234 -16.68 36.34 33.00
C ARG A 234 -16.40 35.24 31.98
N TYR A 235 -17.03 34.06 32.08
CA TYR A 235 -16.82 33.00 31.10
C TYR A 235 -17.30 33.42 29.70
N VAL A 236 -18.42 34.13 29.61
CA VAL A 236 -18.95 34.64 28.34
C VAL A 236 -18.05 35.70 27.73
N GLU A 237 -17.47 36.60 28.53
CA GLU A 237 -16.48 37.59 28.09
C GLU A 237 -15.21 36.94 27.54
N GLN A 238 -14.80 35.81 28.14
CA GLN A 238 -13.66 35.01 27.69
C GLN A 238 -13.98 34.09 26.50
N ASN A 239 -15.21 34.14 25.96
CA ASN A 239 -15.75 33.23 24.94
C ASN A 239 -15.72 31.74 25.36
N GLN A 240 -15.69 31.45 26.66
CA GLN A 240 -15.71 30.08 27.21
C GLN A 240 -17.17 29.61 27.36
N TYR A 241 -17.88 29.47 26.25
CA TYR A 241 -19.31 29.20 26.25
C TYR A 241 -19.67 27.85 26.88
N ALA A 242 -18.82 26.83 26.75
CA ALA A 242 -19.04 25.52 27.38
C ALA A 242 -19.03 25.60 28.91
N ALA A 243 -18.08 26.34 29.50
CA ALA A 243 -18.00 26.55 30.94
C ALA A 243 -19.14 27.44 31.46
N ALA A 244 -19.56 28.43 30.66
CA ALA A 244 -20.74 29.24 30.96
C ALA A 244 -22.02 28.37 30.98
N LEU A 245 -22.17 27.45 30.04
CA LEU A 245 -23.32 26.56 29.93
C LEU A 245 -23.38 25.57 31.10
N SER A 246 -22.24 24.97 31.52
CA SER A 246 -22.21 24.11 32.71
C SER A 246 -22.63 24.85 33.98
N LEU A 247 -22.21 26.11 34.13
CA LEU A 247 -22.61 26.93 35.28
C LEU A 247 -24.09 27.31 35.22
N ALA A 248 -24.63 27.59 34.03
CA ALA A 248 -26.06 27.81 33.83
C ALA A 248 -26.91 26.56 34.13
N GLU A 249 -26.42 25.36 33.79
CA GLU A 249 -27.07 24.10 34.17
C GLU A 249 -27.06 23.87 35.69
N GLU A 250 -25.97 24.22 36.37
CA GLU A 250 -25.92 24.23 37.82
C GLU A 250 -26.94 25.24 38.38
N ALA A 251 -27.03 26.44 37.81
CA ALA A 251 -28.04 27.45 38.13
C ALA A 251 -29.47 26.89 38.04
N ALA A 252 -29.77 26.20 36.94
CA ALA A 252 -31.07 25.59 36.69
C ALA A 252 -31.47 24.53 37.75
N LYS A 253 -30.50 23.82 38.36
CA LYS A 253 -30.79 22.79 39.36
C LYS A 253 -31.30 23.36 40.68
N TRP A 254 -30.83 24.51 41.12
CA TRP A 254 -31.30 25.12 42.37
C TRP A 254 -32.48 26.07 42.18
N THR A 255 -32.68 26.67 41.00
CA THR A 255 -33.87 27.48 40.68
C THR A 255 -35.14 26.65 40.51
N ARG A 256 -35.04 25.39 40.05
CA ARG A 256 -36.20 24.47 39.91
C ARG A 256 -36.96 24.16 41.21
N ASN A 257 -36.38 24.46 42.37
CA ASN A 257 -37.01 24.22 43.66
C ASN A 257 -37.97 25.35 44.08
N GLU A 258 -37.96 26.48 43.38
CA GLU A 258 -38.77 27.67 43.66
C GLU A 258 -39.84 27.82 42.57
N LYS A 259 -41.09 27.40 42.85
CA LYS A 259 -42.22 27.49 41.91
C LYS A 259 -42.77 28.93 41.84
N ASP A 260 -42.00 29.86 41.27
CA ASP A 260 -42.36 31.28 41.15
C ASP A 260 -42.23 31.80 39.71
N ALA A 261 -42.80 32.99 39.42
CA ALA A 261 -42.69 33.67 38.12
C ALA A 261 -41.23 33.98 37.70
N SER A 262 -40.30 34.03 38.66
CA SER A 262 -38.86 34.13 38.42
C SER A 262 -38.30 32.90 37.69
N PHE A 263 -38.91 31.72 37.88
CA PHE A 263 -38.52 30.49 37.20
C PHE A 263 -38.85 30.53 35.70
N GLU A 264 -40.02 31.06 35.31
CA GLU A 264 -40.40 31.19 33.90
C GLU A 264 -39.46 32.16 33.15
N TYR A 265 -39.09 33.28 33.78
CA TYR A 265 -38.13 34.22 33.20
C TYR A 265 -36.73 33.59 33.07
N PHE A 266 -36.30 32.82 34.07
CA PHE A 266 -35.05 32.08 34.02
C PHE A 266 -35.05 31.02 32.90
N ASP A 267 -36.10 30.19 32.79
CA ASP A 267 -36.17 29.14 31.79
C ASP A 267 -36.17 29.71 30.36
N ASN A 268 -36.93 30.78 30.12
CA ASN A 268 -36.91 31.48 28.82
C ASN A 268 -35.53 32.07 28.47
N SER A 269 -34.85 32.68 29.45
CA SER A 269 -33.51 33.23 29.27
C SER A 269 -32.48 32.13 29.04
N TYR A 270 -32.62 31.00 29.74
CA TYR A 270 -31.77 29.84 29.61
C TYR A 270 -31.90 29.19 28.24
N GLN A 271 -33.12 28.98 27.75
CA GLN A 271 -33.37 28.47 26.39
C GLN A 271 -32.81 29.42 25.32
N SER A 272 -32.97 30.73 25.50
CA SER A 272 -32.43 31.73 24.58
C SER A 272 -30.90 31.68 24.52
N PHE A 273 -30.24 31.52 25.68
CA PHE A 273 -28.80 31.33 25.75
C PHE A 273 -28.36 30.01 25.09
N LEU A 274 -29.05 28.90 25.33
CA LEU A 274 -28.76 27.61 24.70
C LEU A 274 -28.83 27.70 23.16
N GLN A 275 -29.87 28.34 22.63
CA GLN A 275 -30.04 28.51 21.18
C GLN A 275 -28.91 29.32 20.55
N ALA A 276 -28.31 30.25 21.29
CA ALA A 276 -27.19 31.06 20.81
C ALA A 276 -25.82 30.38 21.02
N ALA A 277 -25.61 29.75 22.18
CA ALA A 277 -24.32 29.21 22.61
C ALA A 277 -24.01 27.84 21.99
N VAL A 278 -25.00 26.95 21.84
CA VAL A 278 -24.77 25.58 21.32
C VAL A 278 -24.21 25.60 19.89
N PRO A 279 -24.74 26.39 18.94
CA PRO A 279 -24.15 26.49 17.60
C PRO A 279 -22.72 27.05 17.61
N ALA A 280 -22.42 27.98 18.51
CA ALA A 280 -21.08 28.54 18.66
C ALA A 280 -20.09 27.48 19.19
N ILE A 281 -20.45 26.73 20.22
CA ILE A 281 -19.62 25.66 20.79
C ILE A 281 -19.39 24.55 19.75
N THR A 282 -20.46 24.08 19.12
CA THR A 282 -20.39 22.97 18.15
C THR A 282 -19.55 23.34 16.93
N SER A 283 -19.68 24.57 16.41
CA SER A 283 -18.83 25.04 15.31
C SER A 283 -17.35 25.12 15.72
N GLU A 284 -17.03 25.62 16.92
CA GLU A 284 -15.66 25.68 17.42
C GLU A 284 -15.03 24.28 17.55
N VAL A 285 -15.76 23.35 18.17
CA VAL A 285 -15.31 21.97 18.36
C VAL A 285 -15.11 21.27 17.02
N PHE A 286 -16.05 21.42 16.08
CA PHE A 286 -15.93 20.84 14.75
C PHE A 286 -14.73 21.41 13.99
N LEU A 287 -14.55 22.73 13.97
CA LEU A 287 -13.42 23.37 13.28
C LEU A 287 -12.07 22.96 13.90
N ALA A 288 -12.00 22.85 15.22
CA ALA A 288 -10.81 22.37 15.91
C ALA A 288 -10.48 20.92 15.50
N TYR A 289 -11.47 20.02 15.56
CA TYR A 289 -11.29 18.62 15.18
C TYR A 289 -10.93 18.46 13.70
N ALA A 290 -11.66 19.12 12.80
CA ALA A 290 -11.39 19.07 11.36
C ALA A 290 -9.99 19.62 11.03
N SER A 291 -9.55 20.69 11.69
CA SER A 291 -8.19 21.21 11.52
C SER A 291 -7.12 20.24 12.03
N ALA A 292 -7.36 19.58 13.17
CA ALA A 292 -6.45 18.58 13.72
C ALA A 292 -6.35 17.36 12.81
N SER A 293 -7.49 16.88 12.31
CA SER A 293 -7.57 15.76 11.36
C SER A 293 -6.83 16.08 10.05
N LEU A 294 -7.06 17.26 9.46
CA LEU A 294 -6.36 17.70 8.26
C LEU A 294 -4.84 17.78 8.47
N ASN A 295 -4.41 18.30 9.61
CA ASN A 295 -2.99 18.37 9.95
C ASN A 295 -2.39 16.97 10.16
N ALA A 296 -3.09 16.07 10.85
CA ALA A 296 -2.66 14.68 11.04
C ALA A 296 -2.50 13.97 9.69
N SER A 297 -3.45 14.13 8.77
CA SER A 297 -3.37 13.57 7.41
C SER A 297 -2.18 14.12 6.62
N ARG A 298 -1.89 15.42 6.74
CA ARG A 298 -0.70 16.04 6.13
C ARG A 298 0.60 15.46 6.70
N TYR A 299 0.70 15.35 8.03
CA TYR A 299 1.88 14.76 8.68
C TYR A 299 2.07 13.30 8.31
N ALA A 300 1.00 12.50 8.30
CA ALA A 300 1.05 11.09 7.91
C ALA A 300 1.55 10.92 6.45
N CYS A 301 1.11 11.79 5.53
CA CYS A 301 1.62 11.78 4.16
C CYS A 301 3.12 12.09 4.10
N VAL A 302 3.60 13.09 4.86
CA VAL A 302 5.03 13.42 4.91
C VAL A 302 5.85 12.31 5.57
N GLU A 303 5.35 11.70 6.64
CA GLU A 303 6.03 10.60 7.33
C GLU A 303 6.14 9.35 6.44
N HIS A 304 5.09 9.02 5.69
CA HIS A 304 5.12 7.95 4.70
C HIS A 304 6.23 8.20 3.67
N MET A 305 6.30 9.42 3.14
CA MET A 305 7.35 9.80 2.18
C MET A 305 8.77 9.69 2.75
N LEU A 306 8.97 10.02 4.03
CA LEU A 306 10.29 9.93 4.66
C LEU A 306 10.71 8.49 4.98
N LYS A 307 9.76 7.56 5.11
CA LYS A 307 10.03 6.14 5.39
C LYS A 307 10.32 5.32 4.13
N GLU A 308 9.88 5.80 2.97
CA GLU A 308 10.09 5.15 1.68
C GLU A 308 11.40 5.59 0.98
N GLN A 309 12.11 6.58 1.54
CA GLN A 309 13.46 7.01 1.13
C GLN A 309 14.55 6.25 1.90
#